data_AF-A0A1F2RMP0-F1
#
_entry.id   AF-A0A1F2RMP0-F1
#
_cell.length_a   1.000
_cell.length_b   1.000
_cell.length_c   1.000
_cell.angle_alpha   90.00
_cell.angle_beta   90.00
_cell.angle_gamma   90.00
#
_symmetry.space_group_name_H-M   'P 1'
#
loop_
_entity.id
_entity.type
_entity.pdbx_description
1 polymer ?
#
loop_
_entity_poly.entity_id
_entity_poly.type
_entity_poly.pdbx_seq_one_letter_code
_entity_poly.pdbx_strand_id
1 'polypeptide(L)'
;MPVTLQHRRPDWLKARAPGGPNYHELKVLTNHLRLHTVCESARCPNIGECWDQRTATFMILGDVCTRRCGFCAVPKGAPLAVDYEEPERVGQAVAQLGLLYAVVTSVNRDDRKDGGAELFALTIQAIRRVRPECKVEVLIPDFQGSSEALACVIAARPDVLDHNTETVPRLYRQVRPGARYERSLHLIASVRQMNPDMTTKSGLMLGLGEDWSEILVTMRDLVEHDCQILTLGQYLRPSADHLPIVRYYSPEEFAELKAAGERMGFLHVESGPLVRSSYHARAQLAAGHPSRPFDPAQGRERKSNGDREGAVTRNPQA
;
A
#
# COMPACT_ATOMS: atom_id res chain seq x y z
N MET A 1 -8.08 -29.40 -10.25
CA MET A 1 -8.62 -28.78 -11.48
C MET A 1 -8.30 -27.29 -11.41
N PRO A 2 -7.47 -26.71 -12.30
CA PRO A 2 -7.29 -25.27 -12.29
C PRO A 2 -8.60 -24.65 -12.80
N VAL A 3 -9.33 -23.99 -11.90
CA VAL A 3 -10.52 -23.20 -12.26
C VAL A 3 -10.02 -22.05 -13.12
N THR A 4 -10.14 -22.23 -14.43
CA THR A 4 -9.88 -21.17 -15.40
C THR A 4 -11.09 -20.26 -15.35
N LEU A 5 -10.93 -19.00 -14.95
CA LEU A 5 -12.03 -18.04 -15.00
C LEU A 5 -12.62 -18.01 -16.42
N GLN A 6 -13.86 -18.45 -16.55
CA GLN A 6 -14.66 -18.28 -17.78
C GLN A 6 -15.19 -16.85 -17.94
N HIS A 7 -14.92 -15.95 -16.99
CA HIS A 7 -15.47 -14.59 -17.04
C HIS A 7 -14.59 -13.67 -17.89
N ARG A 8 -15.12 -13.28 -19.06
CA ARG A 8 -14.58 -12.17 -19.87
C ARG A 8 -14.39 -10.94 -18.99
N ARG A 9 -13.32 -10.19 -19.27
CA ARG A 9 -13.07 -8.88 -18.64
C ARG A 9 -14.33 -8.00 -18.78
N PRO A 10 -14.90 -7.49 -17.68
CA PRO A 10 -16.12 -6.68 -17.76
C PRO A 10 -15.93 -5.35 -18.48
N ASP A 11 -17.02 -4.82 -19.04
CA ASP A 11 -16.99 -3.59 -19.84
C ASP A 11 -16.68 -2.33 -19.04
N TRP A 12 -17.04 -2.29 -17.75
CA TRP A 12 -16.72 -1.18 -16.85
C TRP A 12 -15.24 -1.13 -16.46
N LEU A 13 -14.49 -2.21 -16.69
CA LEU A 13 -13.07 -2.29 -16.33
C LEU A 13 -12.19 -1.77 -17.47
N LYS A 14 -12.43 -0.54 -17.91
CA LYS A 14 -11.70 0.12 -19.00
C LYS A 14 -11.05 1.40 -18.48
N ALA A 15 -9.75 1.52 -18.71
CA ALA A 15 -8.99 2.72 -18.39
C ALA A 15 -8.77 3.55 -19.66
N ARG A 16 -8.63 4.87 -19.50
CA ARG A 16 -8.25 5.73 -20.62
C ARG A 16 -6.81 5.44 -21.02
N ALA A 17 -6.54 5.44 -22.32
CA ALA A 17 -5.18 5.29 -22.80
C ALA A 17 -4.32 6.48 -22.32
N PRO A 18 -3.08 6.23 -21.85
CA PRO A 18 -2.20 7.32 -21.46
C PRO A 18 -1.80 8.14 -22.70
N GLY A 19 -1.73 9.46 -22.53
CA GLY A 19 -1.34 10.38 -23.58
C GLY A 19 -1.31 11.82 -23.06
N GLY A 20 -0.79 12.73 -23.86
CA GLY A 20 -0.71 14.16 -23.55
C GLY A 20 0.70 14.66 -23.24
N PRO A 21 0.93 15.99 -23.26
CA PRO A 21 2.25 16.59 -23.10
C PRO A 21 2.94 16.22 -21.78
N ASN A 22 2.20 16.26 -20.66
CA ASN A 22 2.74 15.90 -19.34
C ASN A 22 3.21 14.45 -19.29
N TYR A 23 2.46 13.54 -19.94
CA TYR A 23 2.84 12.13 -19.98
C TYR A 23 4.21 11.92 -20.64
N HIS A 24 4.41 12.57 -21.79
CA HIS A 24 5.68 12.49 -22.52
C HIS A 24 6.83 13.15 -21.77
N GLU A 25 6.58 14.31 -21.17
CA GLU A 25 7.58 15.03 -20.37
C GLU A 25 8.06 14.19 -19.18
N LEU A 26 7.14 13.64 -18.37
CA LEU A 26 7.50 12.76 -17.26
C LEU A 26 8.27 11.54 -17.75
N LYS A 27 7.84 10.89 -18.84
CA LYS A 27 8.51 9.71 -19.37
C LYS A 27 9.94 10.02 -19.83
N VAL A 28 10.16 11.14 -20.50
CA VAL A 28 11.52 11.56 -20.90
C VAL A 28 12.36 11.83 -19.67
N LEU A 29 11.79 12.51 -18.67
CA LEU A 29 12.49 12.88 -17.46
C LEU A 29 12.89 11.68 -16.59
N THR A 30 11.97 10.74 -16.34
CA THR A 30 12.26 9.54 -15.55
C THR A 30 13.38 8.72 -16.19
N ASN A 31 13.34 8.58 -17.53
CA ASN A 31 14.41 7.92 -18.27
C ASN A 31 15.75 8.67 -18.20
N HIS A 32 15.74 10.00 -18.37
CA HIS A 32 16.96 10.81 -18.30
C HIS A 32 17.62 10.76 -16.92
N LEU A 33 16.81 10.79 -15.85
CA LEU A 33 17.26 10.72 -14.46
C LEU A 33 17.51 9.29 -13.98
N ARG A 34 17.34 8.28 -14.84
CA ARG A 34 17.50 6.86 -14.49
C ARG A 34 16.68 6.49 -13.24
N LEU A 35 15.42 6.91 -13.24
CA LEU A 35 14.46 6.63 -12.16
C LEU A 35 13.43 5.61 -12.63
N HIS A 36 12.94 4.82 -11.69
CA HIS A 36 11.82 3.92 -11.93
C HIS A 36 10.53 4.50 -11.35
N THR A 37 9.42 4.23 -12.02
CA THR A 37 8.08 4.50 -11.48
C THR A 37 7.31 3.20 -11.37
N VAL A 38 6.58 3.01 -10.26
CA VAL A 38 5.68 1.84 -10.16
C VAL A 38 4.57 1.95 -11.21
N CYS A 39 4.24 3.18 -11.65
CA CYS A 39 3.28 3.44 -12.71
C CYS A 39 3.65 2.68 -14.00
N GLU A 40 4.93 2.72 -14.39
CA GLU A 40 5.44 2.01 -15.56
C GLU A 40 5.68 0.53 -15.25
N SER A 41 6.40 0.23 -14.16
CA SER A 41 6.78 -1.15 -13.81
C SER A 41 5.60 -2.07 -13.52
N ALA A 42 4.50 -1.53 -12.98
CA ALA A 42 3.27 -2.27 -12.71
C ALA A 42 2.21 -2.12 -13.81
N ARG A 43 2.53 -1.45 -14.93
CA ARG A 43 1.61 -1.20 -16.06
C ARG A 43 0.29 -0.57 -15.60
N CYS A 44 0.40 0.49 -14.79
CA CYS A 44 -0.73 1.09 -14.11
C CYS A 44 -1.74 1.66 -15.12
N PRO A 45 -3.05 1.30 -15.01
CA PRO A 45 -4.08 1.85 -15.89
C PRO A 45 -4.28 3.36 -15.73
N ASN A 46 -3.86 3.94 -14.60
CA ASN A 46 -4.15 5.33 -14.24
C ASN A 46 -2.97 6.29 -14.54
N ILE A 47 -1.91 5.81 -15.20
CA ILE A 47 -0.67 6.58 -15.38
C ILE A 47 -0.90 7.93 -16.07
N GLY A 48 -1.76 8.00 -17.10
CA GLY A 48 -2.07 9.25 -17.79
C GLY A 48 -2.75 10.27 -16.86
N GLU A 49 -3.80 9.84 -16.16
CA GLU A 49 -4.58 10.71 -15.28
C GLU A 49 -3.74 11.22 -14.09
N CYS A 50 -3.01 10.35 -13.41
CA CYS A 50 -2.19 10.76 -12.26
C CYS A 50 -1.11 11.77 -12.66
N TRP A 51 -0.48 11.55 -13.81
CA TRP A 51 0.61 12.41 -14.28
C TRP A 51 0.09 13.78 -14.75
N ASP A 52 -1.10 13.83 -15.37
CA ASP A 52 -1.76 15.10 -15.69
C ASP A 52 -2.13 15.90 -14.43
N GLN A 53 -2.42 15.22 -13.31
CA GLN A 53 -2.67 15.84 -12.02
C GLN A 53 -1.38 16.20 -11.24
N ARG A 54 -0.20 16.10 -11.88
CA ARG A 54 1.12 16.32 -11.26
C ARG A 54 1.32 15.50 -9.99
N THR A 55 0.96 14.22 -10.08
CA THR A 55 1.23 13.21 -9.05
C THR A 55 1.96 12.04 -9.69
N ALA A 56 3.09 11.66 -9.10
CA ALA A 56 3.89 10.52 -9.56
C ALA A 56 4.24 9.61 -8.40
N THR A 57 4.42 8.32 -8.70
CA THR A 57 4.88 7.33 -7.74
C THR A 57 6.26 6.80 -8.15
N PHE A 58 7.29 7.26 -7.46
CA PHE A 58 8.67 6.84 -7.67
C PHE A 58 8.90 5.50 -6.97
N MET A 59 9.60 4.59 -7.64
CA MET A 59 10.03 3.31 -7.08
C MET A 59 11.55 3.34 -6.92
N ILE A 60 12.01 3.48 -5.67
CA ILE A 60 13.43 3.54 -5.31
C ILE A 60 13.99 2.13 -5.05
N LEU A 61 15.31 2.03 -4.90
CA LEU A 61 16.09 0.81 -4.68
C LEU A 61 16.09 -0.15 -5.89
N GLY A 62 15.86 0.41 -7.09
CA GLY A 62 15.84 -0.31 -8.36
C GLY A 62 14.49 -0.93 -8.73
N ASP A 63 14.50 -1.86 -9.67
CA ASP A 63 13.32 -2.51 -10.25
C ASP A 63 13.29 -4.03 -10.09
N VAL A 64 14.22 -4.60 -9.33
CA VAL A 64 14.30 -6.04 -9.03
C VAL A 64 14.03 -6.27 -7.54
N CYS A 65 12.99 -7.04 -7.23
CA CYS A 65 12.55 -7.30 -5.87
C CYS A 65 13.03 -8.65 -5.33
N THR A 66 13.45 -8.68 -4.06
CA THR A 66 13.85 -9.93 -3.37
C THR A 66 12.65 -10.85 -3.10
N ARG A 67 11.42 -10.32 -3.09
CA ARG A 67 10.19 -11.06 -2.76
C ARG A 67 9.33 -11.36 -3.96
N ARG A 68 8.74 -12.56 -3.98
CA ARG A 68 7.94 -13.11 -5.09
C ARG A 68 6.43 -13.07 -4.82
N CYS A 69 5.89 -11.89 -4.51
CA CYS A 69 4.43 -11.71 -4.33
C CYS A 69 3.68 -12.11 -5.61
N GLY A 70 2.67 -12.97 -5.49
CA GLY A 70 2.02 -13.62 -6.64
C GLY A 70 1.17 -12.69 -7.53
N PHE A 71 0.89 -11.48 -7.06
CA PHE A 71 0.14 -10.44 -7.79
C PHE A 71 1.04 -9.40 -8.48
N CYS A 72 2.31 -9.32 -8.10
CA CYS A 72 3.15 -8.14 -8.36
C CYS A 72 4.02 -8.31 -9.61
N ALA A 73 3.83 -7.41 -10.59
CA ALA A 73 4.51 -7.43 -11.89
C ALA A 73 6.01 -7.09 -11.87
N VAL A 74 6.51 -6.50 -10.78
CA VAL A 74 7.92 -6.09 -10.66
C VAL A 74 8.83 -7.32 -10.86
N PRO A 75 9.93 -7.24 -11.64
CA PRO A 75 10.91 -8.31 -11.77
C PRO A 75 11.40 -8.86 -10.43
N LYS A 76 11.67 -10.16 -10.37
CA LYS A 76 12.13 -10.86 -9.15
C LYS A 76 13.53 -11.41 -9.38
N GLY A 77 14.45 -11.18 -8.46
CA GLY A 77 15.84 -11.59 -8.69
C GLY A 77 16.80 -11.15 -7.59
N ALA A 78 18.08 -11.26 -7.89
CA ALA A 78 19.13 -10.72 -7.02
C ALA A 78 19.05 -9.19 -7.01
N PRO A 79 19.14 -8.56 -5.83
CA PRO A 79 19.08 -7.10 -5.72
C PRO A 79 20.30 -6.46 -6.38
N LEU A 80 20.11 -5.25 -6.91
CA LEU A 80 21.19 -4.42 -7.43
C LEU A 80 21.90 -3.67 -6.29
N ALA A 81 23.09 -3.14 -6.59
CA ALA A 81 23.79 -2.23 -5.68
C ALA A 81 22.89 -1.03 -5.35
N VAL A 82 22.93 -0.57 -4.10
CA VAL A 82 22.20 0.64 -3.69
C VAL A 82 22.86 1.85 -4.31
N ASP A 83 22.07 2.66 -4.99
CA ASP A 83 22.48 3.94 -5.53
C ASP A 83 22.10 5.05 -4.56
N TYR A 84 23.10 5.60 -3.88
CA TYR A 84 22.90 6.66 -2.88
C TYR A 84 22.68 8.06 -3.50
N GLU A 85 22.81 8.21 -4.81
CA GLU A 85 22.43 9.43 -5.53
C GLU A 85 20.96 9.40 -6.01
N GLU A 86 20.29 8.24 -5.95
CA GLU A 86 18.88 8.09 -6.32
C GLU A 86 17.95 9.07 -5.60
N PRO A 87 18.06 9.32 -4.27
CA PRO A 87 17.27 10.32 -3.56
C PRO A 87 17.35 11.73 -4.17
N GLU A 88 18.55 12.16 -4.56
CA GLU A 88 18.77 13.48 -5.15
C GLU A 88 18.10 13.60 -6.51
N ARG A 89 18.17 12.53 -7.32
CA ARG A 89 17.50 12.49 -8.62
C ARG A 89 15.99 12.48 -8.48
N VAL A 90 15.44 11.80 -7.47
CA VAL A 90 14.00 11.91 -7.15
C VAL A 90 13.63 13.34 -6.77
N GLY A 91 14.42 14.00 -5.91
CA GLY A 91 14.24 15.42 -5.59
C GLY A 91 14.26 16.31 -6.84
N GLN A 92 15.24 16.12 -7.72
CA GLN A 92 15.34 16.82 -9.00
C GLN A 92 14.09 16.60 -9.87
N ALA A 93 13.59 15.37 -9.97
CA ALA A 93 12.37 15.07 -10.73
C ALA A 93 11.15 15.82 -10.16
N VAL A 94 10.97 15.78 -8.83
CA VAL A 94 9.88 16.48 -8.14
C VAL A 94 9.95 18.00 -8.38
N ALA A 95 11.14 18.58 -8.33
CA ALA A 95 11.34 20.01 -8.55
C ALA A 95 11.02 20.42 -9.99
N GLN A 96 11.56 19.70 -10.98
CA GLN A 96 11.40 20.00 -12.41
C GLN A 96 9.94 19.87 -12.86
N LEU A 97 9.23 18.84 -12.38
CA LEU A 97 7.82 18.62 -12.72
C LEU A 97 6.86 19.51 -11.92
N GLY A 98 7.35 20.22 -10.90
CA GLY A 98 6.52 21.01 -10.01
C GLY A 98 5.43 20.18 -9.33
N LEU A 99 5.77 18.97 -8.86
CA LEU A 99 4.80 18.10 -8.19
C LEU A 99 4.40 18.69 -6.85
N LEU A 100 3.10 18.68 -6.58
CA LEU A 100 2.54 19.11 -5.28
C LEU A 100 2.36 17.91 -4.33
N TYR A 101 2.39 16.70 -4.88
CA TYR A 101 2.28 15.46 -4.13
C TYR A 101 3.17 14.38 -4.79
N ALA A 102 4.08 13.80 -4.02
CA ALA A 102 4.94 12.72 -4.46
C ALA A 102 4.70 11.48 -3.60
N VAL A 103 4.50 10.33 -4.25
CA VAL A 103 4.48 9.03 -3.57
C VAL A 103 5.82 8.35 -3.81
N VAL A 104 6.45 7.84 -2.77
CA VAL A 104 7.70 7.08 -2.86
C VAL A 104 7.44 5.67 -2.36
N THR A 105 7.77 4.67 -3.17
CA THR A 105 7.72 3.25 -2.79
C THR A 105 9.03 2.59 -3.17
N SER A 106 9.22 1.32 -2.81
CA SER A 106 10.42 0.58 -3.17
C SER A 106 10.12 -0.87 -3.51
N VAL A 107 11.09 -1.51 -4.16
CA VAL A 107 11.20 -2.97 -4.09
C VAL A 107 11.58 -3.41 -2.67
N ASN A 108 11.35 -4.69 -2.33
CA ASN A 108 11.87 -5.24 -1.08
C ASN A 108 13.38 -5.46 -1.21
N ARG A 109 14.11 -5.12 -0.14
CA ARG A 109 15.56 -5.30 0.02
C ARG A 109 15.88 -6.15 1.24
N ASP A 110 15.41 -7.40 1.21
CA ASP A 110 15.65 -8.36 2.31
C ASP A 110 17.15 -8.70 2.48
N ASP A 111 18.01 -8.30 1.54
CA ASP A 111 19.47 -8.39 1.62
C ASP A 111 20.08 -7.36 2.58
N ARG A 112 19.32 -6.33 2.98
CA ARG A 112 19.78 -5.27 3.90
C ARG A 112 19.12 -5.38 5.25
N LYS A 113 19.87 -5.07 6.31
CA LYS A 113 19.37 -5.06 7.70
C LYS A 113 18.26 -4.02 7.92
N ASP A 114 18.35 -2.87 7.26
CA ASP A 114 17.36 -1.79 7.34
C ASP A 114 16.21 -1.96 6.33
N GLY A 115 16.24 -3.00 5.49
CA GLY A 115 15.29 -3.22 4.41
C GLY A 115 15.18 -2.06 3.40
N GLY A 116 16.16 -1.14 3.37
CA GLY A 116 16.16 0.07 2.55
C GLY A 116 15.54 1.32 3.21
N ALA A 117 15.19 1.30 4.49
CA ALA A 117 14.59 2.44 5.19
C ALA A 117 15.43 3.73 5.12
N GLU A 118 16.76 3.62 5.11
CA GLU A 118 17.67 4.75 4.93
C GLU A 118 17.35 5.54 3.65
N LEU A 119 17.10 4.85 2.53
CA LEU A 119 16.85 5.48 1.24
C LEU A 119 15.47 6.16 1.18
N PHE A 120 14.47 5.64 1.88
CA PHE A 120 13.21 6.36 2.06
C PHE A 120 13.44 7.68 2.80
N ALA A 121 14.17 7.66 3.92
CA ALA A 121 14.45 8.85 4.71
C ALA A 121 15.22 9.91 3.91
N LEU A 122 16.29 9.50 3.20
CA LEU A 122 17.06 10.38 2.32
C LEU A 122 16.20 10.96 1.19
N THR A 123 15.31 10.16 0.60
CA THR A 123 14.43 10.62 -0.49
C THR A 123 13.44 11.67 0.01
N ILE A 124 12.81 11.47 1.17
CA ILE A 124 11.92 12.46 1.78
C ILE A 124 12.68 13.78 2.01
N GLN A 125 13.90 13.70 2.56
CA GLN A 125 14.72 14.89 2.83
C GLN A 125 15.13 15.62 1.56
N ALA A 126 15.54 14.90 0.51
CA ALA A 126 15.91 15.45 -0.78
C ALA A 126 14.73 16.21 -1.42
N ILE A 127 13.53 15.60 -1.42
CA ILE A 127 12.30 16.25 -1.89
C ILE A 127 12.00 17.52 -1.10
N ARG A 128 12.02 17.45 0.24
CA ARG A 128 11.71 18.60 1.11
C ARG A 128 12.69 19.76 0.93
N ARG A 129 13.97 19.48 0.66
CA ARG A 129 14.99 20.51 0.44
C ARG A 129 14.71 21.33 -0.83
N VAL A 130 14.21 20.69 -1.89
CA VAL A 130 14.00 21.34 -3.19
C VAL A 130 12.58 21.86 -3.41
N ARG A 131 11.59 21.25 -2.74
CA ARG A 131 10.16 21.58 -2.82
C ARG A 131 9.49 21.39 -1.45
N PRO A 132 9.67 22.29 -0.49
CA PRO A 132 9.10 22.16 0.85
C PRO A 132 7.57 22.13 0.89
N GLU A 133 6.91 22.66 -0.15
CA GLU A 133 5.46 22.63 -0.34
C GLU A 133 4.93 21.29 -0.85
N CYS A 134 5.80 20.42 -1.39
CA CYS A 134 5.41 19.10 -1.88
C CYS A 134 5.12 18.17 -0.70
N LYS A 135 3.93 17.59 -0.70
CA LYS A 135 3.53 16.56 0.26
C LYS A 135 4.13 15.22 -0.15
N VAL A 136 4.66 14.47 0.83
CA VAL A 136 5.34 13.20 0.59
C VAL A 136 4.60 12.06 1.26
N GLU A 137 4.08 11.13 0.47
CA GLU A 137 3.58 9.84 0.93
C GLU A 137 4.62 8.76 0.70
N VAL A 138 4.80 7.87 1.66
CA VAL A 138 5.65 6.69 1.49
C VAL A 138 4.81 5.42 1.54
N LEU A 139 4.93 4.55 0.54
CA LEU A 139 4.39 3.19 0.54
C LEU A 139 5.56 2.22 0.81
N ILE A 140 5.68 1.80 2.06
CA ILE A 140 6.86 1.07 2.56
C ILE A 140 6.67 -0.46 2.55
N PRO A 141 7.74 -1.24 2.41
CA PRO A 141 7.73 -2.66 2.74
C PRO A 141 7.52 -2.89 4.24
N ASP A 142 7.39 -4.15 4.66
CA ASP A 142 7.22 -4.49 6.08
C ASP A 142 8.51 -4.44 6.91
N PHE A 143 9.65 -4.12 6.28
CA PHE A 143 11.01 -4.15 6.84
C PHE A 143 11.32 -5.40 7.67
N GLN A 144 10.69 -6.53 7.34
CA GLN A 144 10.72 -7.77 8.12
C GLN A 144 10.28 -7.62 9.59
N GLY A 145 9.72 -6.48 9.98
CA GLY A 145 9.31 -6.15 11.35
C GLY A 145 10.36 -5.37 12.15
N SER A 146 11.40 -4.82 11.51
CA SER A 146 12.37 -3.97 12.21
C SER A 146 11.72 -2.66 12.65
N SER A 147 11.69 -2.46 13.97
CA SER A 147 11.24 -1.23 14.61
C SER A 147 12.19 -0.08 14.31
N GLU A 148 13.51 -0.35 14.22
CA GLU A 148 14.53 0.66 13.90
C GLU A 148 14.37 1.19 12.48
N ALA A 149 14.11 0.30 11.51
CA ALA A 149 13.84 0.67 10.12
C ALA A 149 12.58 1.54 10.02
N LEU A 150 11.50 1.15 10.70
CA LEU A 150 10.27 1.93 10.76
C LEU A 150 10.51 3.33 11.37
N ALA A 151 11.21 3.38 12.51
CA ALA A 151 11.55 4.63 13.19
C ALA A 151 12.40 5.57 12.32
N CYS A 152 13.31 5.02 11.51
CA CYS A 152 14.10 5.79 10.55
C CYS A 152 13.22 6.53 9.54
N VAL A 153 12.23 5.86 8.95
CA VAL A 153 11.31 6.48 7.99
C VAL A 153 10.40 7.50 8.69
N ILE A 154 9.88 7.19 9.88
CA ILE A 154 9.03 8.11 10.65
C ILE A 154 9.79 9.39 11.02
N ALA A 155 11.06 9.28 11.41
CA ALA A 155 11.91 10.41 11.76
C ALA A 155 12.14 11.38 10.59
N ALA A 156 12.06 10.89 9.35
CA ALA A 156 12.11 11.74 8.15
C ALA A 156 10.80 12.51 7.89
N ARG A 157 9.74 12.23 8.67
CA ARG A 157 8.44 12.92 8.67
C ARG A 157 7.79 12.94 7.29
N PRO A 158 7.43 11.79 6.68
CA PRO A 158 6.49 11.80 5.57
C PRO A 158 5.15 12.42 6.02
N ASP A 159 4.34 12.91 5.07
CA ASP A 159 3.00 13.41 5.33
C ASP A 159 1.98 12.26 5.48
N VAL A 160 2.20 11.14 4.77
CA VAL A 160 1.42 9.90 4.88
C VAL A 160 2.38 8.70 4.88
N LEU A 161 2.14 7.74 5.77
CA LEU A 161 2.83 6.45 5.79
C LEU A 161 1.84 5.33 5.45
N ASP A 162 2.02 4.74 4.28
CA ASP A 162 1.22 3.68 3.70
C ASP A 162 1.95 2.33 3.80
N HIS A 163 1.23 1.31 4.25
CA HIS A 163 1.64 -0.08 4.14
C HIS A 163 0.42 -0.95 3.83
N ASN A 164 0.35 -1.49 2.61
CA ASN A 164 -0.75 -2.35 2.20
C ASN A 164 -0.73 -3.72 2.92
N THR A 165 -1.89 -4.19 3.37
CA THR A 165 -2.14 -5.61 3.69
C THR A 165 -2.35 -6.46 2.44
N GLU A 166 -2.82 -5.84 1.34
CA GLU A 166 -3.06 -6.40 0.01
C GLU A 166 -4.22 -7.39 -0.08
N THR A 167 -4.42 -8.25 0.92
CA THR A 167 -5.44 -9.31 0.91
C THR A 167 -5.80 -9.74 2.34
N VAL A 168 -6.84 -10.57 2.44
CA VAL A 168 -7.33 -11.19 3.68
C VAL A 168 -6.37 -12.26 4.24
N PRO A 169 -6.42 -12.57 5.55
CA PRO A 169 -5.48 -13.48 6.24
C PRO A 169 -5.34 -14.86 5.60
N ARG A 170 -6.46 -15.49 5.21
CA ARG A 170 -6.49 -16.84 4.63
C ARG A 170 -5.64 -16.94 3.35
N LEU A 171 -5.64 -15.89 2.53
CA LEU A 171 -4.91 -15.84 1.26
C LEU A 171 -3.47 -15.35 1.40
N TYR A 172 -3.10 -14.84 2.57
CA TYR A 172 -1.91 -14.02 2.74
C TYR A 172 -0.61 -14.76 2.37
N ARG A 173 -0.46 -16.03 2.77
CA ARG A 173 0.72 -16.84 2.42
C ARG A 173 0.83 -17.13 0.92
N GLN A 174 -0.30 -17.28 0.23
CA GLN A 174 -0.34 -17.52 -1.22
C GLN A 174 -0.05 -16.23 -2.00
N VAL A 175 -0.62 -15.11 -1.57
CA VAL A 175 -0.49 -13.81 -2.24
C VAL A 175 0.87 -13.16 -1.93
N ARG A 176 1.37 -13.30 -0.71
CA ARG A 176 2.59 -12.65 -0.18
C ARG A 176 3.47 -13.64 0.61
N PRO A 177 4.14 -14.61 -0.05
CA PRO A 177 4.89 -15.67 0.63
C PRO A 177 6.06 -15.22 1.55
N GLY A 178 6.47 -13.95 1.49
CA GLY A 178 7.49 -13.36 2.38
C GLY A 178 6.96 -12.40 3.45
N ALA A 179 5.65 -12.13 3.48
CA ALA A 179 5.02 -11.22 4.43
C ALA A 179 4.18 -12.00 5.46
N ARG A 180 3.75 -11.34 6.54
CA ARG A 180 2.81 -11.88 7.53
C ARG A 180 1.71 -10.86 7.83
N TYR A 181 0.46 -11.30 7.88
CA TYR A 181 -0.69 -10.41 8.06
C TYR A 181 -0.60 -9.62 9.37
N GLU A 182 -0.31 -10.29 10.46
CA GLU A 182 -0.17 -9.70 11.79
C GLU A 182 1.00 -8.71 11.85
N ARG A 183 2.06 -8.96 11.08
CA ARG A 183 3.19 -8.03 10.96
C ARG A 183 2.80 -6.74 10.25
N SER A 184 2.00 -6.82 9.18
CA SER A 184 1.48 -5.63 8.50
C SER A 184 0.59 -4.81 9.44
N LEU A 185 -0.32 -5.44 10.18
CA LEU A 185 -1.18 -4.75 11.15
C LEU A 185 -0.38 -4.11 12.28
N HIS A 186 0.58 -4.85 12.86
CA HIS A 186 1.46 -4.31 13.90
C HIS A 186 2.29 -3.13 13.39
N LEU A 187 2.78 -3.17 12.14
CA LEU A 187 3.52 -2.04 11.55
C LEU A 187 2.66 -0.78 11.53
N ILE A 188 1.41 -0.87 11.06
CA ILE A 188 0.48 0.27 11.00
C ILE A 188 0.23 0.82 12.42
N ALA A 189 -0.06 -0.04 13.39
CA ALA A 189 -0.24 0.37 14.78
C ALA A 189 1.01 1.02 15.37
N SER A 190 2.21 0.48 15.08
CA SER A 190 3.48 1.03 15.55
C SER A 190 3.75 2.44 15.02
N VAL A 191 3.29 2.79 13.82
CA VAL A 191 3.42 4.15 13.29
C VAL A 191 2.73 5.16 14.20
N ARG A 192 1.48 4.87 14.60
CA ARG A 192 0.68 5.75 15.47
C ARG A 192 1.21 5.79 16.91
N GLN A 193 1.79 4.69 17.38
CA GLN A 193 2.47 4.65 18.69
C GLN A 193 3.74 5.51 18.71
N MET A 194 4.53 5.51 17.64
CA MET A 194 5.76 6.29 17.54
C MET A 194 5.50 7.76 17.18
N ASN A 195 4.47 8.02 16.38
CA ASN A 195 4.05 9.37 16.00
C ASN A 195 2.51 9.45 15.90
N PRO A 196 1.84 9.90 16.98
CA PRO A 196 0.39 10.04 17.04
C PRO A 196 -0.22 11.10 16.11
N ASP A 197 0.57 11.83 15.34
CA ASP A 197 0.07 12.78 14.33
C ASP A 197 0.27 12.26 12.89
N MET A 198 1.02 11.17 12.72
CA MET A 198 1.27 10.58 11.41
C MET A 198 0.00 9.98 10.83
N THR A 199 -0.33 10.34 9.59
CA THR A 199 -1.45 9.73 8.86
C THR A 199 -1.03 8.36 8.33
N THR A 200 -1.81 7.34 8.67
CA THR A 200 -1.59 5.95 8.22
C THR A 200 -2.55 5.55 7.12
N LYS A 201 -2.05 4.72 6.22
CA LYS A 201 -2.81 4.23 5.07
C LYS A 201 -2.53 2.75 4.81
N SER A 202 -3.51 2.09 4.21
CA SER A 202 -3.37 0.74 3.69
C SER A 202 -4.27 0.51 2.47
N GLY A 203 -4.16 -0.69 1.90
CA GLY A 203 -4.89 -1.06 0.70
C GLY A 203 -5.11 -2.55 0.57
N LEU A 204 -6.24 -2.91 -0.05
CA LEU A 204 -6.57 -4.27 -0.45
C LEU A 204 -6.85 -4.33 -1.96
N MET A 205 -6.39 -5.42 -2.57
CA MET A 205 -6.81 -5.82 -3.90
C MET A 205 -7.90 -6.88 -3.80
N LEU A 206 -9.00 -6.66 -4.51
CA LEU A 206 -10.16 -7.56 -4.54
C LEU A 206 -10.15 -8.42 -5.80
N GLY A 207 -10.68 -9.63 -5.70
CA GLY A 207 -10.77 -10.61 -6.78
C GLY A 207 -9.65 -11.66 -6.75
N LEU A 208 -8.97 -11.85 -5.62
CA LEU A 208 -7.95 -12.90 -5.42
C LEU A 208 -8.54 -14.20 -4.84
N GLY A 209 -9.82 -14.16 -4.43
CA GLY A 209 -10.58 -15.31 -3.93
C GLY A 209 -11.03 -15.14 -2.47
N GLU A 210 -10.99 -13.92 -1.96
CA GLU A 210 -11.50 -13.51 -0.67
C GLU A 210 -13.04 -13.48 -0.66
N ASP A 211 -13.63 -13.83 0.48
CA ASP A 211 -15.06 -13.69 0.70
C ASP A 211 -15.40 -12.27 1.20
N TRP A 212 -16.64 -11.84 0.98
CA TRP A 212 -17.12 -10.53 1.44
C TRP A 212 -16.93 -10.32 2.96
N SER A 213 -17.23 -11.35 3.76
CA SER A 213 -17.04 -11.31 5.21
C SER A 213 -15.57 -11.14 5.60
N GLU A 214 -14.65 -11.77 4.89
CA GLU A 214 -13.20 -11.66 5.14
C GLU A 214 -12.68 -10.24 4.81
N ILE A 215 -13.22 -9.61 3.76
CA ILE A 215 -12.93 -8.20 3.45
C ILE A 215 -13.35 -7.32 4.63
N LEU A 216 -14.59 -7.48 5.11
CA LEU A 216 -15.12 -6.69 6.23
C LEU A 216 -14.40 -6.96 7.56
N VAL A 217 -13.87 -8.17 7.78
CA VAL A 217 -12.99 -8.47 8.92
C VAL A 217 -11.67 -7.71 8.77
N THR A 218 -11.02 -7.80 7.61
CA THR A 218 -9.74 -7.13 7.35
C THR A 218 -9.85 -5.61 7.47
N MET A 219 -10.97 -5.03 7.01
CA MET A 219 -11.26 -3.61 7.18
C MET A 219 -11.39 -3.22 8.65
N ARG A 220 -12.06 -4.05 9.47
CA ARG A 220 -12.15 -3.82 10.92
C ARG A 220 -10.79 -3.93 11.59
N ASP A 221 -10.01 -4.94 11.26
CA ASP A 221 -8.66 -5.10 11.79
C ASP A 221 -7.81 -3.85 11.51
N LEU A 222 -7.89 -3.31 10.30
CA LEU A 222 -7.17 -2.09 9.93
C LEU A 222 -7.61 -0.88 10.77
N VAL A 223 -8.90 -0.68 10.98
CA VAL A 223 -9.40 0.40 11.86
C VAL A 223 -8.95 0.19 13.31
N GLU A 224 -9.00 -1.04 13.81
CA GLU A 224 -8.55 -1.40 15.18
C GLU A 224 -7.04 -1.19 15.38
N HIS A 225 -6.26 -1.10 14.30
CA HIS A 225 -4.83 -0.79 14.31
C HIS A 225 -4.54 0.66 13.86
N ASP A 226 -5.54 1.54 13.96
CA ASP A 226 -5.47 2.96 13.64
C ASP A 226 -5.01 3.26 12.21
N CYS A 227 -5.45 2.46 11.23
CA CYS A 227 -5.37 2.82 9.82
C CYS A 227 -6.42 3.87 9.47
N GLN A 228 -6.00 5.04 8.98
CA GLN A 228 -6.92 6.16 8.76
C GLN A 228 -7.45 6.23 7.32
N ILE A 229 -6.65 5.86 6.34
CA ILE A 229 -7.01 5.88 4.92
C ILE A 229 -7.00 4.45 4.37
N LEU A 230 -8.04 4.08 3.63
CA LEU A 230 -8.13 2.79 2.96
C LEU A 230 -8.29 2.95 1.46
N THR A 231 -7.57 2.13 0.69
CA THR A 231 -7.79 1.95 -0.74
C THR A 231 -8.30 0.55 -1.07
N LEU A 232 -9.34 0.44 -1.89
CA LEU A 232 -9.92 -0.82 -2.35
C LEU A 232 -9.96 -0.84 -3.88
N GLY A 233 -9.19 -1.74 -4.50
CA GLY A 233 -9.06 -1.81 -5.96
C GLY A 233 -9.26 -3.22 -6.51
N GLN A 234 -9.68 -3.36 -7.76
CA GLN A 234 -9.72 -4.66 -8.42
C GLN A 234 -8.29 -5.13 -8.72
N TYR A 235 -7.98 -6.37 -8.33
CA TYR A 235 -6.79 -7.08 -8.77
C TYR A 235 -6.83 -7.24 -10.30
N LEU A 236 -5.81 -6.69 -10.97
CA LEU A 236 -5.59 -6.88 -12.39
C LEU A 236 -4.37 -7.76 -12.59
N ARG A 237 -4.59 -8.94 -13.14
CA ARG A 237 -3.55 -9.94 -13.39
C ARG A 237 -2.52 -9.43 -14.40
N PRO A 238 -1.23 -9.31 -14.03
CA PRO A 238 -0.21 -8.79 -14.95
C PRO A 238 0.15 -9.72 -16.12
N SER A 239 0.24 -11.04 -15.86
CA SER A 239 0.51 -12.08 -16.87
C SER A 239 -0.10 -13.42 -16.47
N ALA A 240 -0.02 -14.41 -17.37
CA ALA A 240 -0.44 -15.78 -17.09
C ALA A 240 0.37 -16.49 -15.98
N ASP A 241 1.53 -15.95 -15.58
CA ASP A 241 2.38 -16.50 -14.51
C ASP A 241 1.97 -15.99 -13.12
N HIS A 242 1.11 -14.97 -13.07
CA HIS A 242 0.62 -14.40 -11.82
C HIS A 242 -0.66 -15.10 -11.37
N LEU A 243 -1.03 -14.89 -10.09
CA LEU A 243 -2.26 -15.45 -9.51
C LEU A 243 -3.47 -15.17 -10.41
N PRO A 244 -4.35 -16.15 -10.62
CA PRO A 244 -5.56 -15.94 -11.39
C PRO A 244 -6.45 -14.91 -10.67
N ILE A 245 -7.20 -14.14 -11.45
CA ILE A 245 -8.36 -13.45 -10.88
C ILE A 245 -9.36 -14.58 -10.51
N VAL A 246 -10.13 -14.39 -9.44
CA VAL A 246 -11.19 -15.32 -9.00
C VAL A 246 -12.56 -14.66 -9.14
N ARG A 247 -12.63 -13.33 -9.02
CA ARG A 247 -13.87 -12.56 -9.16
C ARG A 247 -13.58 -11.16 -9.69
N TYR A 248 -14.50 -10.63 -10.49
CA TYR A 248 -14.57 -9.20 -10.79
C TYR A 248 -15.65 -8.59 -9.92
N TYR A 249 -15.28 -7.59 -9.12
CA TYR A 249 -16.22 -6.81 -8.33
C TYR A 249 -16.85 -5.70 -9.17
N SER A 250 -18.15 -5.45 -8.98
CA SER A 250 -18.88 -4.39 -9.66
C SER A 250 -18.61 -3.01 -9.03
N PRO A 251 -18.80 -1.90 -9.75
CA PRO A 251 -18.71 -0.56 -9.17
C PRO A 251 -19.61 -0.36 -7.94
N GLU A 252 -20.80 -0.95 -7.95
CA GLU A 252 -21.77 -0.91 -6.84
C GLU A 252 -21.22 -1.62 -5.60
N GLU A 253 -20.60 -2.79 -5.78
CA GLU A 253 -19.95 -3.52 -4.69
C GLU A 253 -18.80 -2.71 -4.07
N PHE A 254 -17.99 -2.03 -4.89
CA PHE A 254 -16.97 -1.10 -4.38
C PHE A 254 -17.60 0.08 -3.62
N ALA A 255 -18.74 0.60 -4.06
CA ALA A 255 -19.46 1.67 -3.37
C ALA A 255 -20.03 1.21 -2.02
N GLU A 256 -20.53 -0.03 -1.93
CA GLU A 256 -20.98 -0.63 -0.68
C GLU A 256 -19.83 -0.80 0.32
N LEU A 257 -18.67 -1.28 -0.14
CA LEU A 257 -17.47 -1.39 0.70
C LEU A 257 -16.96 -0.02 1.15
N LYS A 258 -17.03 1.00 0.29
CA LYS A 258 -16.71 2.38 0.67
C LYS A 258 -17.55 2.84 1.85
N ALA A 259 -18.88 2.75 1.70
CA ALA A 259 -19.81 3.17 2.73
C ALA A 259 -19.67 2.34 4.01
N ALA A 260 -19.32 1.04 3.90
CA ALA A 260 -19.02 0.21 5.05
C ALA A 260 -17.76 0.68 5.79
N GLY A 261 -16.68 0.98 5.07
CA GLY A 261 -15.43 1.46 5.65
C GLY A 261 -15.58 2.82 6.33
N GLU A 262 -16.28 3.76 5.70
CA GLU A 262 -16.59 5.06 6.31
C GLU A 262 -17.39 4.90 7.60
N ARG A 263 -18.38 3.98 7.64
CA ARG A 263 -19.11 3.65 8.87
C ARG A 263 -18.25 2.96 9.94
N MET A 264 -17.22 2.21 9.55
CA MET A 264 -16.29 1.56 10.49
C MET A 264 -15.35 2.57 11.16
N GLY A 265 -15.10 3.71 10.53
CA GLY A 265 -14.31 4.81 11.10
C GLY A 265 -13.01 5.12 10.36
N PHE A 266 -12.83 4.65 9.13
CA PHE A 266 -11.80 5.23 8.25
C PHE A 266 -12.12 6.71 7.99
N LEU A 267 -11.10 7.57 8.02
CA LEU A 267 -11.26 8.98 7.69
C LEU A 267 -11.50 9.19 6.19
N HIS A 268 -10.95 8.29 5.37
CA HIS A 268 -11.17 8.30 3.94
C HIS A 268 -11.10 6.88 3.37
N VAL A 269 -12.02 6.56 2.46
CA VAL A 269 -12.01 5.32 1.70
C VAL A 269 -12.09 5.63 0.21
N GLU A 270 -11.03 5.31 -0.51
CA GLU A 270 -10.99 5.35 -1.97
C GLU A 270 -11.26 3.93 -2.48
N SER A 271 -12.35 3.74 -3.23
CA SER A 271 -12.86 2.40 -3.54
C SER A 271 -13.43 2.37 -4.94
N GLY A 272 -12.88 1.51 -5.78
CA GLY A 272 -13.34 1.37 -7.16
C GLY A 272 -12.47 0.43 -7.99
N PRO A 273 -12.96 -0.04 -9.14
CA PRO A 273 -12.27 -1.07 -9.91
C PRO A 273 -10.85 -0.69 -10.33
N LEU A 274 -10.61 0.57 -10.69
CA LEU A 274 -9.28 1.04 -11.12
C LEU A 274 -8.46 1.66 -9.99
N VAL A 275 -8.98 1.72 -8.76
CA VAL A 275 -8.24 2.31 -7.62
C VAL A 275 -6.94 1.54 -7.38
N ARG A 276 -5.91 2.30 -7.01
CA ARG A 276 -4.58 1.84 -6.59
C ARG A 276 -4.19 2.62 -5.34
N SER A 277 -3.23 2.11 -4.56
CA SER A 277 -2.76 2.79 -3.35
C SER A 277 -2.43 4.26 -3.62
N SER A 278 -1.73 4.59 -4.70
CA SER A 278 -1.37 5.98 -5.03
C SER A 278 -2.40 6.75 -5.87
N TYR A 279 -3.55 6.16 -6.24
CA TYR A 279 -4.56 6.83 -7.05
C TYR A 279 -5.30 7.89 -6.23
N HIS A 280 -5.35 9.13 -6.72
CA HIS A 280 -5.94 10.30 -6.02
C HIS A 280 -5.39 10.56 -4.60
N ALA A 281 -4.18 10.07 -4.28
CA ALA A 281 -3.59 10.18 -2.94
C ALA A 281 -3.61 11.60 -2.35
N ARG A 282 -3.38 12.63 -3.19
CA ARG A 282 -3.50 14.03 -2.80
C ARG A 282 -4.88 14.40 -2.25
N ALA A 283 -5.95 13.93 -2.88
CA ALA A 283 -7.32 14.20 -2.45
C ALA A 283 -7.68 13.44 -1.16
N GLN A 284 -7.12 12.24 -0.99
CA GLN A 284 -7.31 11.41 0.21
C GLN A 284 -6.77 12.12 1.46
N LEU A 285 -5.56 12.68 1.39
CA LEU A 285 -4.95 13.42 2.50
C LEU A 285 -5.78 14.65 2.90
N ALA A 286 -6.31 15.39 1.92
CA ALA A 286 -7.14 16.57 2.16
C ALA A 286 -8.47 16.23 2.87
N ALA A 287 -9.00 15.02 2.66
CA ALA A 287 -10.22 14.55 3.31
C ALA A 287 -9.99 14.00 4.75
N GLY A 288 -8.73 13.74 5.13
CA GLY A 288 -8.36 13.01 6.35
C GLY A 288 -8.09 13.83 7.63
N HIS A 289 -8.67 15.01 7.83
CA HIS A 289 -8.53 15.79 9.09
C HIS A 289 -9.92 16.09 9.71
N PRO A 290 -10.12 16.03 11.05
CA PRO A 290 -9.14 16.05 12.14
C PRO A 290 -8.94 14.70 12.88
N SER A 291 -7.79 14.61 13.53
CA SER A 291 -7.25 13.49 14.32
C SER A 291 -8.22 12.93 15.37
N ARG A 292 -8.58 11.66 15.24
CA ARG A 292 -9.11 10.86 16.36
C ARG A 292 -7.98 10.68 17.38
N PRO A 293 -8.21 10.88 18.69
CA PRO A 293 -7.23 10.53 19.71
C PRO A 293 -6.88 9.04 19.60
N PHE A 294 -5.59 8.74 19.51
CA PHE A 294 -5.08 7.36 19.55
C PHE A 294 -5.30 6.80 20.96
N ASP A 295 -6.05 5.70 21.08
CA ASP A 295 -6.30 5.00 22.36
C ASP A 295 -5.53 3.67 22.40
N PRO A 296 -4.34 3.61 23.03
CA PRO A 296 -3.53 2.40 23.09
C PRO A 296 -4.15 1.24 23.89
N ALA A 297 -5.26 1.45 24.61
CA ALA A 297 -5.89 0.41 25.44
C ALA A 297 -6.79 -0.57 24.65
N GLN A 298 -7.37 -0.14 23.51
CA GLN A 298 -8.36 -0.94 22.78
C GLN A 298 -7.78 -2.20 22.10
N GLY A 299 -6.50 -2.19 21.76
CA GLY A 299 -5.83 -3.34 21.12
C GLY A 299 -5.36 -4.44 22.08
N ARG A 300 -5.32 -4.19 23.40
CA ARG A 300 -4.79 -5.16 24.38
C ARG A 300 -5.87 -5.98 25.10
N GLU A 301 -7.06 -5.45 25.29
CA GLU A 301 -8.08 -6.09 26.15
C GLU A 301 -8.83 -7.28 25.51
N ARG A 302 -8.78 -7.46 24.17
CA ARG A 302 -9.58 -8.51 23.51
C ARG A 302 -8.90 -9.89 23.42
N LYS A 303 -7.60 -10.01 23.72
CA LYS A 303 -6.90 -11.31 23.73
C LYS A 303 -7.02 -12.09 25.05
N SER A 304 -7.56 -11.50 26.13
CA SER A 304 -7.63 -12.17 27.45
C SER A 304 -8.97 -12.84 27.78
N ASN A 305 -10.02 -12.67 26.96
CA ASN A 305 -11.35 -13.23 27.24
C ASN A 305 -11.70 -14.50 26.43
N GLY A 306 -10.75 -15.06 25.66
CA GLY A 306 -10.98 -16.24 24.81
C GLY A 306 -10.75 -17.62 25.46
N ASP A 307 -10.10 -17.69 26.63
CA ASP A 307 -9.61 -18.96 27.21
C ASP A 307 -10.18 -19.28 28.60
N ARG A 308 -11.48 -19.01 28.84
CA ARG A 308 -12.14 -19.39 30.11
C ARG A 308 -13.56 -19.93 29.98
N GLU A 309 -13.84 -20.77 28.99
CA GLU A 309 -15.01 -21.67 29.06
C GLU A 309 -14.64 -23.06 28.53
N GLY A 310 -14.29 -23.96 29.46
CA GLY A 310 -13.89 -25.33 29.11
C GLY A 310 -13.38 -26.17 30.29
N ALA A 311 -13.86 -25.94 31.50
CA ALA A 311 -13.61 -26.85 32.63
C ALA A 311 -14.85 -27.74 32.83
N VAL A 312 -14.86 -28.89 32.15
CA VAL A 312 -15.82 -29.97 32.35
C VAL A 312 -15.61 -30.54 33.75
N THR A 313 -16.53 -30.24 34.66
CA THR A 313 -16.64 -30.92 35.96
C THR A 313 -17.13 -32.34 35.73
N ARG A 314 -16.21 -33.33 35.86
CA ARG A 314 -16.59 -34.73 36.00
C ARG A 314 -17.22 -34.94 37.38
N ASN A 315 -18.49 -35.33 37.39
CA ASN A 315 -19.21 -35.74 38.58
C ASN A 315 -18.89 -37.23 38.87
N PRO A 316 -18.42 -37.61 40.07
CA PRO A 316 -18.33 -39.00 40.47
C PRO A 316 -19.58 -39.38 41.29
N GLN A 317 -20.36 -40.36 40.85
CA GLN A 317 -21.06 -41.36 41.68
C GLN A 317 -22.10 -42.17 40.89
N ALA A 318 -22.14 -43.46 41.24
CA ALA A 318 -23.03 -44.56 40.83
C ALA A 318 -22.61 -45.36 39.58
#